data_AF-A0A4R3Z5A2-F1
#
_entry.id   AF-A0A4R3Z5A2-F1
#
_cell.length_a   1.000
_cell.length_b   1.000
_cell.length_c   1.000
_cell.angle_alpha   90.00
_cell.angle_beta   90.00
_cell.angle_gamma   90.00
#
_symmetry.space_group_name_H-M   'P 1'
#
loop_
_entity.id
_entity.type
_entity.pdbx_description
1 polymer ?
#
loop_
_entity_poly.entity_id
_entity_poly.type
_entity_poly.pdbx_seq_one_letter_code
_entity_poly.pdbx_strand_id
1 'polypeptide(L)'
;MELNIEQLKDENEYLRHRLEEADLLFGKLMLAMRAAIIEAEHGEGVTAGMDWIFNTLAGPGEFAPDSETDAQAYFNRECEIIDKRFSELMDYFMARHQRLREKSASQHGYMPRG
;
A
#
# COMPACT_ATOMS: atom_id res chain seq x y z
N MET A 1 -14.24 -2.88 26.34
CA MET A 1 -15.66 -3.01 25.95
C MET A 1 -15.65 -3.77 24.63
N GLU A 2 -16.20 -4.98 24.57
CA GLU A 2 -16.32 -5.71 23.32
C GLU A 2 -17.28 -4.98 22.39
N LEU A 3 -16.88 -4.80 21.13
CA LEU A 3 -17.76 -4.23 20.11
C LEU A 3 -18.87 -5.22 19.78
N ASN A 4 -20.08 -4.72 19.58
CA ASN A 4 -21.18 -5.54 19.12
C ASN A 4 -21.05 -5.84 17.60
N ILE A 5 -21.86 -6.76 17.08
CA ILE A 5 -21.81 -7.18 15.67
C ILE A 5 -22.01 -6.02 14.70
N GLU A 6 -22.86 -5.05 15.05
CA GLU A 6 -23.16 -3.89 14.20
C GLU A 6 -21.95 -2.94 14.14
N GLN A 7 -21.33 -2.66 15.29
CA GLN A 7 -20.10 -1.88 15.37
C GLN A 7 -18.95 -2.54 14.61
N LEU A 8 -18.82 -3.88 14.69
CA LEU A 8 -17.80 -4.61 13.92
C LEU A 8 -18.04 -4.56 12.41
N LYS A 9 -19.30 -4.51 11.96
CA LYS A 9 -19.63 -4.37 10.53
C LYS A 9 -19.33 -2.96 10.03
N ASP A 10 -19.73 -1.94 10.79
CA ASP A 10 -19.45 -0.54 10.50
C ASP A 10 -17.93 -0.29 10.42
N GLU A 11 -17.17 -0.78 11.39
CA GLU A 11 -15.71 -0.67 11.37
C GLU A 11 -15.09 -1.44 10.18
N ASN A 12 -15.63 -2.61 9.83
CA ASN A 12 -15.16 -3.35 8.65
C ASN A 12 -15.42 -2.58 7.34
N GLU A 13 -16.60 -1.97 7.22
CA GLU A 13 -16.98 -1.15 6.05
C GLU A 13 -16.08 0.09 5.94
N TYR A 14 -15.86 0.79 7.05
CA TYR A 14 -14.91 1.90 7.13
C TYR A 14 -13.50 1.48 6.67
N LEU A 15 -12.97 0.36 7.19
CA LEU A 15 -11.64 -0.12 6.82
C LEU A 15 -11.55 -0.52 5.33
N ARG A 16 -12.63 -1.04 4.74
CA ARG A 16 -12.68 -1.37 3.30
C ARG A 16 -12.63 -0.10 2.45
N HIS A 17 -13.35 0.95 2.83
CA HIS A 17 -13.28 2.23 2.14
C HIS A 17 -11.94 2.92 2.31
N ARG A 18 -11.30 2.80 3.49
CA ARG A 18 -9.93 3.30 3.69
C ARG A 18 -8.92 2.58 2.81
N LEU A 19 -9.09 1.28 2.59
CA LEU A 19 -8.24 0.52 1.66
C LEU A 19 -8.49 0.95 0.21
N GLU A 20 -9.75 1.12 -0.19
CA GLU A 20 -10.12 1.61 -1.52
C GLU A 20 -9.57 3.01 -1.79
N GLU A 21 -9.66 3.92 -0.81
CA GLU A 21 -9.07 5.26 -0.90
C GLU A 21 -7.55 5.20 -1.09
N ALA A 22 -6.85 4.35 -0.34
CA ALA A 22 -5.41 4.17 -0.49
C ALA A 22 -5.03 3.62 -1.88
N ASP A 23 -5.79 2.65 -2.40
CA ASP A 23 -5.59 2.07 -3.74
C ASP A 23 -5.81 3.12 -4.84
N LEU A 24 -6.86 3.94 -4.73
CA LEU A 24 -7.13 5.03 -5.67
C LEU A 24 -6.04 6.10 -5.65
N LEU A 25 -5.55 6.48 -4.47
CA LEU A 25 -4.44 7.43 -4.33
C LEU A 25 -3.15 6.88 -4.95
N PHE A 26 -2.80 5.62 -4.65
CA PHE A 26 -1.63 4.96 -5.25
C PHE A 26 -1.76 4.86 -6.78
N GLY A 27 -2.94 4.47 -7.27
CA GLY A 27 -3.22 4.41 -8.71
C GLY A 27 -3.07 5.76 -9.40
N LYS A 28 -3.48 6.86 -8.75
CA LYS A 28 -3.29 8.22 -9.27
C LYS A 28 -1.82 8.61 -9.34
N LEU A 29 -1.01 8.28 -8.33
CA LEU A 29 0.44 8.51 -8.34
C LEU A 29 1.13 7.72 -9.47
N MET A 30 0.78 6.44 -9.64
CA MET A 30 1.29 5.63 -10.77
C MET A 30 0.89 6.21 -12.12
N LEU A 31 -0.34 6.71 -12.25
CA LEU A 31 -0.82 7.33 -13.49
C LEU A 31 -0.01 8.58 -13.84
N ALA A 32 0.31 9.42 -12.85
CA ALA A 32 1.16 10.60 -13.05
C ALA A 32 2.58 10.23 -13.47
N MET A 33 3.17 9.18 -12.87
CA MET A 33 4.47 8.67 -13.29
C MET A 33 4.46 8.20 -14.75
N ARG A 34 3.39 7.51 -15.18
CA ARG A 34 3.24 7.10 -16.60
C ARG A 34 3.06 8.30 -17.52
N ALA A 35 2.27 9.29 -17.12
CA ALA A 35 2.08 10.53 -17.87
C ALA A 35 3.40 11.29 -18.03
N ALA A 36 4.22 11.36 -16.97
CA ALA A 36 5.55 11.97 -17.00
C ALA A 36 6.47 11.30 -18.04
N ILE A 37 6.47 9.97 -18.13
CA ILE A 37 7.24 9.24 -19.15
C ILE A 37 6.72 9.53 -20.56
N ILE A 38 5.40 9.53 -20.77
CA ILE A 38 4.81 9.87 -22.06
C ILE A 38 5.19 11.29 -22.50
N GLU A 39 5.11 12.26 -21.59
CA GLU A 39 5.51 13.65 -21.83
C GLU A 39 7.00 13.77 -22.18
N ALA A 40 7.85 13.02 -21.46
CA ALA A 40 9.29 13.02 -21.69
C ALA A 40 9.67 12.42 -23.05
N GLU A 41 9.01 11.36 -23.49
CA GLU A 41 9.33 10.63 -24.74
C GLU A 41 8.65 11.20 -25.98
N HIS A 42 7.46 11.80 -25.82
CA HIS A 42 6.58 12.15 -26.93
C HIS A 42 6.02 13.58 -26.88
N GLY A 43 6.20 14.29 -25.77
CA GLY A 43 5.71 15.64 -25.55
C GLY A 43 6.82 16.69 -25.54
N GLU A 44 6.76 17.60 -24.58
CA GLU A 44 7.69 18.74 -24.45
C GLU A 44 9.01 18.36 -23.74
N GLY A 45 9.21 17.08 -23.42
CA GLY A 45 10.46 16.55 -22.88
C GLY A 45 10.47 16.44 -21.36
N VAL A 46 11.64 16.09 -20.82
CA VAL A 46 11.81 15.64 -19.42
C VAL A 46 11.37 16.68 -18.40
N THR A 47 11.60 17.98 -18.67
CA THR A 47 11.18 19.06 -17.76
C THR A 47 9.66 19.13 -17.62
N ALA A 48 8.92 19.08 -18.72
CA ALA A 48 7.45 19.01 -18.69
C ALA A 48 6.95 17.70 -18.07
N GLY A 49 7.70 16.60 -18.25
CA GLY A 49 7.44 15.34 -17.53
C GLY A 49 7.48 15.50 -16.01
N MET A 50 8.40 16.30 -15.47
CA MET A 50 8.46 16.55 -14.03
C MET A 50 7.26 17.32 -13.49
N ASP A 51 6.64 18.19 -14.30
CA ASP A 51 5.43 18.91 -13.88
C ASP A 51 4.27 17.96 -13.58
N TRP A 52 4.14 16.84 -14.31
CA TRP A 52 3.16 15.79 -14.00
C TRP A 52 3.37 15.19 -12.61
N ILE A 53 4.63 14.99 -12.21
CA ILE A 53 4.99 14.48 -10.88
C ILE A 53 4.68 15.51 -9.81
N PHE A 54 5.18 16.74 -9.97
CA PHE A 54 5.00 17.83 -8.99
C PHE A 54 3.52 18.17 -8.77
N ASN A 55 2.72 18.25 -9.83
CA ASN A 55 1.31 18.62 -9.75
C ASN A 55 0.42 17.53 -9.12
N THR A 56 0.90 16.29 -9.04
CA THR A 56 0.11 15.16 -8.52
C THR A 56 0.41 14.84 -7.06
N LEU A 57 1.58 15.22 -6.53
CA LEU A 57 1.90 15.08 -5.11
C LEU A 57 0.91 15.90 -4.26
N ALA A 58 0.20 15.23 -3.36
CA ALA A 58 -0.96 15.78 -2.68
C ALA A 58 -0.61 16.44 -1.33
N GLY A 59 -0.26 17.72 -1.34
CA GLY A 59 -0.22 18.55 -0.13
C GLY A 59 1.05 18.47 0.72
N PRO A 60 1.07 19.13 1.90
CA PRO A 60 2.24 19.22 2.77
C PRO A 60 2.63 17.84 3.32
N GLY A 61 3.87 17.40 3.07
CA GLY A 61 4.42 16.11 3.55
C GLY A 61 4.68 15.07 2.46
N GLU A 62 4.17 15.27 1.24
CA GLU A 62 4.46 14.41 0.08
C GLU A 62 5.80 14.76 -0.60
N PHE A 63 6.33 15.95 -0.29
CA PHE A 63 7.71 16.32 -0.61
C PHE A 63 8.64 15.95 0.54
N ALA A 64 9.86 15.54 0.19
CA ALA A 64 10.94 15.46 1.15
C ALA A 64 11.16 16.84 1.81
N PRO A 65 11.62 16.89 3.08
CA PRO A 65 11.98 18.15 3.72
C PRO A 65 13.01 18.94 2.89
N ASP A 66 12.90 20.28 2.86
CA ASP A 66 13.79 21.16 2.08
C ASP A 66 15.28 21.01 2.42
N SER A 67 15.61 20.45 3.60
CA SER A 67 16.98 20.16 4.02
C SER A 67 17.60 18.94 3.34
N GLU A 68 16.79 18.10 2.69
CA GLU A 68 17.26 16.90 1.99
C GLU A 68 17.81 17.29 0.61
N THR A 69 19.11 17.05 0.40
CA THR A 69 19.79 17.39 -0.85
C THR A 69 20.41 16.18 -1.56
N ASP A 70 20.48 15.03 -0.88
CA ASP A 70 20.99 13.77 -1.44
C ASP A 70 19.84 12.79 -1.64
N ALA A 71 19.36 12.70 -2.87
CA ALA A 71 18.22 11.87 -3.23
C ALA A 71 18.47 10.37 -2.96
N GLN A 72 19.70 9.88 -3.17
CA GLN A 72 19.99 8.46 -2.97
C GLN A 72 20.05 8.10 -1.49
N ALA A 73 20.69 8.95 -0.68
CA ALA A 73 20.73 8.76 0.77
C ALA A 73 19.33 8.84 1.39
N TYR A 74 18.52 9.81 0.96
CA TYR A 74 17.13 9.94 1.37
C TYR A 74 16.33 8.67 1.01
N PHE A 75 16.37 8.25 -0.26
CA PHE A 75 15.65 7.07 -0.72
C PHE A 75 16.03 5.82 0.05
N ASN A 76 17.32 5.56 0.23
CA ASN A 76 17.78 4.36 0.95
C ASN A 76 17.24 4.29 2.37
N ARG A 77 17.25 5.42 3.09
CA ARG A 77 16.78 5.52 4.47
C ARG A 77 15.28 5.31 4.58
N GLU A 78 14.49 5.98 3.74
CA GLU A 78 13.03 5.85 3.77
C GLU A 78 12.58 4.46 3.26
N CYS A 79 13.25 3.90 2.27
CA CYS A 79 12.95 2.58 1.72
C CYS A 79 13.18 1.47 2.76
N GLU A 80 14.23 1.56 3.57
CA GLU A 80 14.51 0.56 4.62
C GLU A 80 13.37 0.49 5.65
N ILE A 81 12.77 1.63 6.00
CA ILE A 81 11.61 1.70 6.91
C ILE A 81 10.41 0.98 6.29
N ILE A 82 10.14 1.24 5.01
CA ILE A 82 9.04 0.62 4.26
C ILE A 82 9.25 -0.90 4.16
N ASP A 83 10.42 -1.33 3.72
CA ASP A 83 10.75 -2.74 3.50
C ASP A 83 10.61 -3.56 4.78
N LYS A 84 11.09 -3.02 5.91
CA LYS A 84 10.92 -3.65 7.22
C LYS A 84 9.45 -3.84 7.56
N ARG A 85 8.63 -2.80 7.44
CA ARG A 85 7.19 -2.86 7.76
C ARG A 85 6.44 -3.77 6.81
N PHE A 86 6.82 -3.79 5.54
CA PHE A 86 6.25 -4.68 4.54
C PHE A 86 6.56 -6.15 4.84
N SER A 87 7.80 -6.47 5.23
CA SER A 87 8.19 -7.82 5.67
C SER A 87 7.35 -8.30 6.87
N GLU A 88 7.23 -7.48 7.91
CA GLU A 88 6.43 -7.80 9.10
C GLU A 88 4.95 -8.05 8.75
N LEU A 89 4.40 -7.30 7.79
CA LEU A 89 3.05 -7.50 7.29
C LEU A 89 2.90 -8.81 6.51
N MET A 90 3.89 -9.18 5.69
CA MET A 90 3.89 -10.44 4.96
C MET A 90 3.95 -11.64 5.91
N ASP A 91 4.78 -11.57 6.95
CA ASP A 91 4.84 -12.60 7.99
C ASP A 91 3.48 -12.80 8.67
N TYR A 92 2.79 -11.70 9.00
CA TYR A 92 1.43 -11.74 9.53
C TYR A 92 0.46 -12.45 8.58
N PHE A 93 0.47 -12.10 7.28
CA PHE A 93 -0.41 -12.74 6.30
C PHE A 93 -0.11 -14.22 6.12
N MET A 94 1.16 -14.61 6.07
CA MET A 94 1.57 -16.01 5.97
C MET A 94 1.08 -16.82 7.16
N ALA A 95 1.29 -16.31 8.38
CA ALA A 95 0.81 -16.95 9.60
C ALA A 95 -0.72 -17.06 9.64
N ARG A 96 -1.44 -16.04 9.18
CA ARG A 96 -2.91 -16.06 9.07
C ARG A 96 -3.40 -17.14 8.09
N HIS A 97 -2.79 -17.23 6.90
CA HIS A 97 -3.14 -18.27 5.92
C HIS A 97 -2.91 -19.67 6.48
N GLN A 98 -1.79 -19.88 7.19
CA GLN A 98 -1.51 -21.17 7.83
C GLN A 98 -2.58 -21.56 8.85
N ARG A 99 -2.96 -20.65 9.76
CA ARG A 99 -4.03 -20.89 10.73
C ARG A 99 -5.37 -21.24 10.07
N LEU A 100 -5.69 -20.61 8.95
CA LEU A 100 -6.92 -20.92 8.20
C LEU A 100 -6.87 -22.31 7.55
N ARG A 101 -5.73 -22.70 6.99
CA ARG A 101 -5.53 -24.06 6.45
C ARG A 101 -5.68 -25.12 7.53
N GLU A 102 -5.03 -24.96 8.68
CA GLU A 102 -5.11 -25.89 9.80
C GLU A 102 -6.56 -26.05 10.32
N LYS A 103 -7.27 -24.93 10.49
CA LYS A 103 -8.70 -24.96 10.87
C LYS A 103 -9.54 -25.74 9.85
N SER A 104 -9.35 -25.50 8.56
CA SER A 104 -10.09 -26.22 7.52
C SER A 104 -9.78 -27.73 7.51
N ALA A 105 -8.52 -28.12 7.72
CA ALA A 105 -8.09 -29.52 7.82
C ALA A 105 -8.67 -30.21 9.07
N SER A 106 -8.74 -29.53 10.21
CA SER A 106 -9.37 -30.06 11.42
C SER A 106 -10.89 -30.22 11.31
N GLN A 107 -11.56 -29.39 10.49
CA GLN A 107 -13.01 -29.49 10.26
C GLN A 107 -13.39 -30.60 9.26
N HIS A 108 -12.49 -30.95 8.33
CA HIS A 108 -12.69 -32.05 7.37
C HIS A 108 -12.03 -33.38 7.79
N GLY A 109 -11.28 -33.39 8.89
CA GLY A 109 -10.49 -34.53 9.36
C GLY A 109 -11.09 -35.31 10.53
N TYR A 110 -12.36 -35.74 10.45
CA TYR A 110 -12.85 -36.89 11.23
C TYR A 110 -14.03 -37.57 10.54
N MET A 111 -13.72 -38.61 9.76
CA MET A 111 -14.65 -39.73 9.54
C MET A 111 -13.89 -41.01 9.86
N PRO A 112 -14.14 -41.66 11.01
CA PRO A 112 -13.61 -42.99 11.25
C PRO A 112 -14.33 -43.94 10.29
N ARG A 113 -13.58 -44.58 9.38
CA ARG A 113 -14.12 -45.69 8.61
C ARG A 113 -14.25 -46.88 9.55
N GLY A 114 -15.49 -47.21 9.91
CA GLY A 114 -15.86 -48.52 10.43
C GLY A 114 -15.86 -49.58 9.33
#